data_AF-A0A963Q8G5-F1
#
_entry.id   AF-A0A963Q8G5-F1
#
_cell.length_a   1.000
_cell.length_b   1.000
_cell.length_c   1.000
_cell.angle_alpha   90.00
_cell.angle_beta   90.00
_cell.angle_gamma   90.00
#
_symmetry.space_group_name_H-M   'P 1'
#
loop_
_entity.id
_entity.type
_entity.pdbx_description
1 polymer ?
#
loop_
_entity_poly.entity_id
_entity_poly.type
_entity_poly.pdbx_seq_one_letter_code
_entity_poly.pdbx_strand_id
1 'polypeptide(L)'
;PASHHVYRNGNAYFPAHEKLVTKRLAEAGYDCALVGKLHLAAAKHYEVRTDDGYRLFHWSHHPTPDQAYGHDYENWLKHEKKVDPQELYANLNYFCGPGVPTEYHQTTWCSEMAMRFISERRDRPWMISVNPFDPHGPFDAPPEYLERYDPAKMPLPRFRDSDVERQKAFAAIDQQTKQPDDPRVRKTIKPVSADGGHDAIASARNEYDALDVKANYYAMIEQIDDQFARIMQTLRDTGQLENTIVVYMSDHGEMLGD
;
A
#
# COMPACT_ATOMS: atom_id res chain seq x y z
N PRO A 1 11.72 13.27 10.94
CA PRO A 1 10.81 13.29 12.12
C PRO A 1 11.08 14.43 13.10
N ALA A 2 12.35 14.69 13.46
CA ALA A 2 12.69 15.68 14.49
C ALA A 2 12.29 17.13 14.13
N SER A 3 12.38 17.51 12.85
CA SER A 3 12.03 18.88 12.40
C SER A 3 10.53 19.06 12.16
N HIS A 4 9.91 18.11 11.45
CA HIS A 4 8.49 18.19 11.11
C HIS A 4 7.56 17.62 12.19
N HIS A 5 8.10 17.04 13.28
CA HIS A 5 7.34 16.50 14.42
C HIS A 5 6.22 15.49 14.09
N VAL A 6 6.24 14.89 12.90
CA VAL A 6 5.40 13.75 12.52
C VAL A 6 6.23 12.50 12.76
N TYR A 7 5.98 11.79 13.86
CA TYR A 7 6.82 10.68 14.33
C TYR A 7 6.07 9.37 14.56
N ARG A 8 4.78 9.34 14.26
CA ARG A 8 3.92 8.15 14.38
C ARG A 8 2.76 8.22 13.41
N ASN A 9 2.14 7.07 13.15
CA ASN A 9 0.87 7.01 12.45
C ASN A 9 -0.25 7.58 13.33
N GLY A 10 -1.35 8.01 12.72
CA GLY A 10 -2.53 8.46 13.46
C GLY A 10 -2.41 9.85 14.10
N ASN A 11 -1.49 10.70 13.65
CA ASN A 11 -1.46 12.11 14.10
C ASN A 11 -2.74 12.82 13.65
N ALA A 12 -3.38 13.60 14.53
CA ALA A 12 -4.64 14.25 14.22
C ALA A 12 -4.56 15.23 13.04
N TYR A 13 -3.38 15.78 12.77
CA TYR A 13 -3.12 16.71 11.67
C TYR A 13 -1.65 16.68 11.27
N PHE A 14 -1.36 17.11 10.05
CA PHE A 14 -0.02 17.47 9.61
C PHE A 14 0.28 18.92 10.02
N PRO A 15 1.48 19.28 10.52
CA PRO A 15 1.74 20.63 11.00
C PRO A 15 1.55 21.71 9.94
N ALA A 16 0.73 22.71 10.23
CA ALA A 16 0.35 23.74 9.24
C ALA A 16 1.50 24.63 8.74
N HIS A 17 2.62 24.68 9.47
CA HIS A 17 3.81 25.43 9.06
C HIS A 17 4.72 24.62 8.12
N GLU A 18 4.56 23.30 8.07
CA GLU A 18 5.32 22.43 7.19
C GLU A 18 4.73 22.50 5.78
N LYS A 19 5.61 22.59 4.79
CA LYS A 19 5.23 22.78 3.39
C LYS A 19 5.69 21.62 2.54
N LEU A 20 4.74 20.86 2.02
CA LEU A 20 5.01 19.73 1.15
C LEU A 20 5.69 20.17 -0.15
N VAL A 21 6.50 19.29 -0.72
CA VAL A 21 7.13 19.49 -2.03
C VAL A 21 6.09 19.75 -3.10
N THR A 22 4.98 19.01 -3.08
CA THR A 22 3.85 19.16 -4.01
C THR A 22 3.18 20.53 -3.91
N LYS A 23 3.07 21.10 -2.70
CA LYS A 23 2.60 22.48 -2.54
C LYS A 23 3.54 23.49 -3.18
N ARG A 24 4.86 23.31 -3.05
CA ARG A 24 5.86 24.17 -3.71
C ARG A 24 5.78 24.08 -5.23
N LEU A 25 5.60 22.86 -5.77
CA LEU A 25 5.41 22.65 -7.20
C LEU A 25 4.12 23.31 -7.71
N ALA A 26 3.01 23.15 -6.99
CA ALA A 26 1.75 23.77 -7.34
C ALA A 26 1.85 25.30 -7.42
N GLU A 27 2.55 25.93 -6.47
CA GLU A 27 2.81 27.37 -6.49
C GLU A 27 3.75 27.81 -7.63
N ALA A 28 4.63 26.92 -8.08
CA ALA A 28 5.45 27.13 -9.27
C ALA A 28 4.70 26.88 -10.59
N GLY A 29 3.39 26.57 -10.53
CA GLY A 29 2.53 26.38 -11.70
C GLY A 29 2.34 24.93 -12.14
N TYR A 30 2.84 23.95 -11.37
CA TYR A 30 2.61 22.53 -11.68
C TYR A 30 1.18 22.11 -11.36
N ASP A 31 0.61 21.32 -12.25
CA ASP A 31 -0.62 20.58 -11.99
C ASP A 31 -0.30 19.30 -11.21
N CYS A 32 -0.64 19.27 -9.91
CA CYS A 32 -0.27 18.14 -9.05
C CYS A 32 -1.46 17.21 -8.82
N ALA A 33 -1.23 15.91 -8.92
CA ALA A 33 -2.19 14.86 -8.62
C ALA A 33 -1.65 13.81 -7.65
N LEU A 34 -2.56 13.18 -6.90
CA LEU A 34 -2.28 12.00 -6.11
C LEU A 34 -3.27 10.89 -6.46
N VAL A 35 -2.75 9.68 -6.53
CA VAL A 35 -3.53 8.45 -6.59
C VAL A 35 -3.00 7.48 -5.52
N GLY A 36 -3.89 6.95 -4.68
CA GLY A 36 -3.57 5.98 -3.63
C GLY A 36 -3.37 6.61 -2.25
N LYS A 37 -2.34 6.16 -1.52
CA LYS A 37 -2.08 6.50 -0.12
C LYS A 37 -1.20 7.75 0.02
N LEU A 38 -1.46 8.58 1.03
CA LEU A 38 -0.60 9.71 1.40
C LEU A 38 -0.13 9.62 2.87
N HIS A 39 -1.06 9.44 3.80
CA HIS A 39 -0.84 9.15 5.23
C HIS A 39 -0.01 10.20 6.01
N LEU A 40 -0.23 11.49 5.74
CA LEU A 40 0.34 12.61 6.50
C LEU A 40 -0.37 12.84 7.84
N ALA A 41 -1.66 12.56 7.89
CA ALA A 41 -2.50 12.64 9.08
C ALA A 41 -3.30 11.35 9.25
N ALA A 42 -3.96 11.18 10.41
CA ALA A 42 -4.80 10.05 10.71
C ALA A 42 -5.89 9.92 9.64
N ALA A 43 -5.91 8.79 8.96
CA ALA A 43 -7.08 8.36 8.21
C ALA A 43 -8.05 7.73 9.20
N LYS A 44 -9.07 8.49 9.64
CA LYS A 44 -10.26 7.91 10.28
C LYS A 44 -11.39 8.03 9.24
N HIS A 45 -11.52 7.01 8.38
CA HIS A 45 -12.40 6.96 7.20
C HIS A 45 -11.96 7.79 5.99
N TYR A 46 -11.47 9.04 6.18
CA TYR A 46 -10.79 9.81 5.13
C TYR A 46 -9.61 10.58 5.74
N GLU A 47 -8.54 10.76 4.97
CA GLU A 47 -7.38 11.52 5.43
C GLU A 47 -7.71 13.02 5.46
N VAL A 48 -7.52 13.66 6.62
CA VAL A 48 -7.69 15.11 6.75
C VAL A 48 -6.58 15.80 5.97
N ARG A 49 -6.94 16.33 4.80
CA ARG A 49 -6.00 17.03 3.90
C ARG A 49 -5.45 18.29 4.56
N THR A 50 -4.15 18.50 4.37
CA THR A 50 -3.50 19.80 4.58
C THR A 50 -3.52 20.60 3.27
N ASP A 51 -2.91 21.78 3.24
CA ASP A 51 -2.62 22.49 2.00
C ASP A 51 -1.50 21.77 1.22
N ASP A 52 -1.87 20.64 0.62
CA ASP A 52 -0.96 19.65 0.05
C ASP A 52 -0.54 19.98 -1.39
N GLY A 53 -1.22 20.91 -2.06
CA GLY A 53 -0.96 21.32 -3.44
C GLY A 53 -1.54 20.41 -4.51
N TYR A 54 -2.24 19.33 -4.17
CA TYR A 54 -2.87 18.44 -5.16
C TYR A 54 -4.20 19.03 -5.66
N ARG A 55 -4.32 19.24 -6.97
CA ARG A 55 -5.61 19.52 -7.62
C ARG A 55 -6.50 18.28 -7.57
N LEU A 56 -5.95 17.16 -7.99
CA LEU A 56 -6.65 15.88 -8.09
C LEU A 56 -6.14 14.95 -7.00
N PHE A 57 -7.05 14.30 -6.29
CA PHE A 57 -6.73 13.49 -5.12
C PHE A 57 -7.63 12.25 -5.12
N HIS A 58 -7.21 11.24 -5.88
CA HIS A 58 -7.84 9.92 -5.90
C HIS A 58 -7.30 9.10 -4.75
N TRP A 59 -8.04 9.03 -3.65
CA TRP A 59 -7.52 8.51 -2.39
C TRP A 59 -8.03 7.11 -2.10
N SER A 60 -7.12 6.26 -1.61
CA SER A 60 -7.45 4.99 -0.97
C SER A 60 -6.31 4.63 -0.02
N HIS A 61 -6.61 4.50 1.28
CA HIS A 61 -5.61 4.20 2.31
C HIS A 61 -5.17 2.74 2.29
N HIS A 62 -6.12 1.84 2.07
CA HIS A 62 -5.99 0.38 2.07
C HIS A 62 -7.00 -0.20 1.05
N PRO A 63 -6.82 -1.44 0.59
CA PRO A 63 -7.71 -2.04 -0.41
C PRO A 63 -9.05 -2.53 0.16
N THR A 64 -9.13 -2.79 1.48
CA THR A 64 -10.32 -3.35 2.12
C THR A 64 -11.53 -2.38 2.08
N PRO A 65 -12.74 -2.84 1.73
CA PRO A 65 -13.92 -1.99 1.72
C PRO A 65 -14.32 -1.48 3.13
N ASP A 66 -14.52 -0.16 3.30
CA ASP A 66 -15.05 0.44 4.53
C ASP A 66 -16.59 0.54 4.47
N GLN A 67 -17.27 0.23 5.57
CA GLN A 67 -18.73 0.30 5.69
C GLN A 67 -19.26 1.73 5.91
N ALA A 68 -18.44 2.65 6.41
CA ALA A 68 -18.90 3.98 6.83
C ALA A 68 -18.84 5.03 5.70
N TYR A 69 -17.71 5.10 4.97
CA TYR A 69 -17.47 6.06 3.90
C TYR A 69 -16.52 5.45 2.86
N GLY A 70 -17.01 5.19 1.65
CA GLY A 70 -16.19 4.56 0.59
C GLY A 70 -15.11 5.51 0.06
N HIS A 71 -13.91 5.01 -0.12
CA HIS A 71 -12.80 5.71 -0.79
C HIS A 71 -12.83 5.54 -2.32
N ASP A 72 -12.01 6.28 -3.07
CA ASP A 72 -12.14 6.38 -4.54
C ASP A 72 -11.95 5.04 -5.26
N TYR A 73 -11.13 4.13 -4.70
CA TYR A 73 -10.98 2.77 -5.21
C TYR A 73 -12.30 1.95 -5.14
N GLU A 74 -13.06 2.07 -4.05
CA GLU A 74 -14.36 1.40 -3.93
C GLU A 74 -15.37 1.96 -4.92
N ASN A 75 -15.34 3.29 -5.12
CA ASN A 75 -16.22 3.95 -6.08
C ASN A 75 -15.90 3.47 -7.51
N TRP A 76 -14.62 3.28 -7.84
CA TRP A 76 -14.21 2.69 -9.11
C TRP A 76 -14.70 1.25 -9.27
N LEU A 77 -14.59 0.41 -8.23
CA LEU A 77 -15.14 -0.94 -8.25
C LEU A 77 -16.67 -0.94 -8.50
N LYS A 78 -17.42 -0.15 -7.72
CA LYS A 78 -18.89 -0.08 -7.77
C LYS A 78 -19.39 0.50 -9.09
N HIS A 79 -18.81 1.61 -9.53
CA HIS A 79 -19.38 2.42 -10.61
C HIS A 79 -18.73 2.18 -11.96
N GLU A 80 -17.45 1.79 -12.01
CA GLU A 80 -16.76 1.53 -13.27
C GLU A 80 -16.66 0.04 -13.55
N LYS A 81 -16.19 -0.75 -12.58
CA LYS A 81 -16.09 -2.22 -12.73
C LYS A 81 -17.40 -2.95 -12.51
N LYS A 82 -18.40 -2.28 -11.94
CA LYS A 82 -19.75 -2.84 -11.67
C LYS A 82 -19.72 -4.10 -10.78
N VAL A 83 -18.79 -4.15 -9.84
CA VAL A 83 -18.67 -5.23 -8.85
C VAL A 83 -18.95 -4.69 -7.45
N ASP A 84 -19.55 -5.50 -6.58
CA ASP A 84 -19.71 -5.15 -5.17
C ASP A 84 -18.39 -5.41 -4.43
N PRO A 85 -17.72 -4.38 -3.88
CA PRO A 85 -16.48 -4.57 -3.13
C PRO A 85 -16.64 -5.50 -1.93
N GLN A 86 -17.79 -5.46 -1.25
CA GLN A 86 -18.01 -6.32 -0.08
C GLN A 86 -18.05 -7.79 -0.48
N GLU A 87 -18.71 -8.12 -1.59
CA GLU A 87 -18.71 -9.49 -2.12
C GLU A 87 -17.33 -9.91 -2.63
N LEU A 88 -16.62 -9.01 -3.30
CA LEU A 88 -15.29 -9.24 -3.86
C LEU A 88 -14.26 -9.60 -2.77
N TYR A 89 -14.35 -8.98 -1.60
CA TYR A 89 -13.42 -9.18 -0.48
C TYR A 89 -13.94 -10.16 0.60
N ALA A 90 -15.20 -10.63 0.52
CA ALA A 90 -15.87 -11.37 1.60
C ALA A 90 -15.13 -12.63 2.10
N ASN A 91 -14.41 -13.32 1.21
CA ASN A 91 -13.82 -14.64 1.49
C ASN A 91 -12.29 -14.65 1.45
N LEU A 92 -11.65 -13.48 1.46
CA LEU A 92 -10.19 -13.39 1.41
C LEU A 92 -9.57 -13.69 2.77
N ASN A 93 -8.32 -14.18 2.74
CA ASN A 93 -7.50 -14.24 3.93
C ASN A 93 -6.87 -12.87 4.17
N TYR A 94 -7.37 -12.15 5.15
CA TYR A 94 -6.90 -10.81 5.55
C TYR A 94 -5.52 -10.79 6.22
N PHE A 95 -4.73 -11.87 6.09
CA PHE A 95 -3.33 -11.90 6.46
C PHE A 95 -2.43 -12.28 5.28
N CYS A 96 -2.62 -13.47 4.70
CA CYS A 96 -1.80 -13.97 3.60
C CYS A 96 -2.56 -15.02 2.78
N GLY A 97 -2.55 -14.92 1.45
CA GLY A 97 -3.23 -15.86 0.57
C GLY A 97 -3.55 -15.27 -0.81
N PRO A 98 -4.33 -15.93 -1.65
CA PRO A 98 -4.78 -15.31 -2.90
C PRO A 98 -5.72 -14.12 -2.60
N GLY A 99 -5.45 -12.97 -3.21
CA GLY A 99 -6.32 -11.80 -3.17
C GLY A 99 -7.32 -11.74 -4.31
N VAL A 100 -7.74 -10.52 -4.66
CA VAL A 100 -8.67 -10.27 -5.76
C VAL A 100 -7.99 -10.39 -7.12
N PRO A 101 -8.72 -10.74 -8.20
CA PRO A 101 -8.16 -10.75 -9.56
C PRO A 101 -7.53 -9.42 -9.94
N THR A 102 -6.47 -9.49 -10.75
CA THR A 102 -5.65 -8.33 -11.14
C THR A 102 -6.49 -7.16 -11.67
N GLU A 103 -7.54 -7.43 -12.44
CA GLU A 103 -8.39 -6.40 -13.05
C GLU A 103 -9.19 -5.55 -12.06
N TYR A 104 -9.39 -6.05 -10.83
CA TYR A 104 -10.09 -5.37 -9.74
C TYR A 104 -9.13 -4.86 -8.67
N HIS A 105 -7.83 -5.15 -8.75
CA HIS A 105 -6.87 -4.84 -7.71
C HIS A 105 -6.65 -3.33 -7.52
N GLN A 106 -6.38 -2.88 -6.30
CA GLN A 106 -6.12 -1.46 -6.02
C GLN A 106 -4.89 -0.92 -6.77
N THR A 107 -3.83 -1.72 -6.89
CA THR A 107 -2.63 -1.38 -7.69
C THR A 107 -2.96 -1.14 -9.16
N THR A 108 -3.90 -1.90 -9.72
CA THR A 108 -4.42 -1.70 -11.08
C THR A 108 -5.22 -0.41 -11.19
N TRP A 109 -6.09 -0.13 -10.21
CA TRP A 109 -6.82 1.13 -10.13
C TRP A 109 -5.88 2.33 -10.06
N CYS A 110 -4.84 2.27 -9.21
CA CYS A 110 -3.85 3.34 -9.08
C CYS A 110 -3.23 3.71 -10.43
N SER A 111 -2.88 2.68 -11.21
CA SER A 111 -2.28 2.85 -12.53
C SER A 111 -3.29 3.37 -13.55
N GLU A 112 -4.51 2.86 -13.57
CA GLU A 112 -5.57 3.39 -14.46
C GLU A 112 -5.84 4.88 -14.22
N MET A 113 -5.93 5.32 -12.96
CA MET A 113 -6.14 6.73 -12.64
C MET A 113 -4.93 7.58 -13.03
N ALA A 114 -3.71 7.07 -12.81
CA ALA A 114 -2.49 7.75 -13.22
C ALA A 114 -2.43 7.93 -14.74
N MET A 115 -2.77 6.90 -15.51
CA MET A 115 -2.81 6.96 -16.98
C MET A 115 -3.83 7.98 -17.48
N ARG A 116 -5.02 8.05 -16.85
CA ARG A 116 -6.04 9.06 -17.15
C ARG A 116 -5.52 10.46 -16.92
N PHE A 117 -4.89 10.70 -15.76
CA PHE A 117 -4.27 11.99 -15.46
C PHE A 117 -3.19 12.33 -16.49
N ILE A 118 -2.24 11.43 -16.78
CA ILE A 118 -1.17 11.68 -17.76
C ILE A 118 -1.74 12.04 -19.14
N SER A 119 -2.87 11.45 -19.52
CA SER A 119 -3.50 11.64 -20.83
C SER A 119 -4.34 12.92 -20.98
N GLU A 120 -4.60 13.68 -19.91
CA GLU A 120 -5.35 14.94 -20.05
C GLU A 120 -4.51 15.96 -20.84
N ARG A 121 -5.17 16.72 -21.72
CA ARG A 121 -4.54 17.83 -22.42
C ARG A 121 -4.31 19.00 -21.47
N ARG A 122 -3.08 19.51 -21.43
CA ARG A 122 -2.69 20.64 -20.61
C ARG A 122 -1.46 21.35 -21.18
N ASP A 123 -1.38 22.66 -20.94
CA ASP A 123 -0.25 23.51 -21.35
C ASP A 123 0.76 23.75 -20.21
N ARG A 124 0.44 23.28 -19.00
CA ARG A 124 1.25 23.43 -17.79
C ARG A 124 1.98 22.12 -17.43
N PRO A 125 3.16 22.20 -16.79
CA PRO A 125 3.84 21.00 -16.30
C PRO A 125 3.00 20.32 -15.21
N TRP A 126 3.25 19.05 -14.96
CA TRP A 126 2.50 18.26 -13.99
C TRP A 126 3.41 17.41 -13.11
N MET A 127 2.85 17.01 -11.97
CA MET A 127 3.45 16.02 -11.07
C MET A 127 2.34 15.09 -10.60
N ILE A 128 2.62 13.79 -10.57
CA ILE A 128 1.69 12.81 -10.01
C ILE A 128 2.42 11.91 -9.01
N SER A 129 1.84 11.76 -7.83
CA SER A 129 2.18 10.70 -6.87
C SER A 129 1.30 9.49 -7.13
N VAL A 130 1.90 8.33 -7.39
CA VAL A 130 1.19 7.06 -7.58
C VAL A 130 1.62 6.11 -6.49
N ASN A 131 0.75 5.93 -5.50
CA ASN A 131 1.09 5.33 -4.22
C ASN A 131 0.14 4.15 -3.93
N PRO A 132 0.27 3.02 -4.64
CA PRO A 132 -0.49 1.82 -4.31
C PRO A 132 -0.18 1.37 -2.88
N PHE A 133 -1.14 0.68 -2.25
CA PHE A 133 -0.93 0.12 -0.91
C PHE A 133 0.07 -1.04 -0.92
N ASP A 134 0.06 -1.85 -1.99
CA ASP A 134 1.03 -2.92 -2.18
C ASP A 134 2.47 -2.40 -2.14
N PRO A 135 3.43 -3.22 -1.65
CA PRO A 135 3.25 -4.59 -1.16
C PRO A 135 3.00 -4.68 0.36
N HIS A 136 2.33 -3.69 0.96
CA HIS A 136 1.95 -3.73 2.38
C HIS A 136 0.91 -4.83 2.64
N GLY A 137 0.92 -5.40 3.86
CA GLY A 137 -0.05 -6.40 4.30
C GLY A 137 -1.52 -5.92 4.27
N PRO A 138 -2.53 -6.75 3.95
CA PRO A 138 -2.46 -8.20 3.77
C PRO A 138 -1.57 -8.62 2.60
N PHE A 139 -0.91 -9.78 2.75
CA PHE A 139 -0.06 -10.35 1.71
C PHE A 139 -0.94 -11.17 0.75
N ASP A 140 -1.74 -10.47 -0.05
CA ASP A 140 -2.81 -11.04 -0.84
C ASP A 140 -2.68 -10.74 -2.34
N ALA A 141 -1.58 -11.20 -2.95
CA ALA A 141 -1.34 -11.00 -4.37
C ALA A 141 -2.50 -11.56 -5.23
N PRO A 142 -2.79 -10.95 -6.40
CA PRO A 142 -3.73 -11.54 -7.33
C PRO A 142 -3.32 -12.97 -7.72
N PRO A 143 -4.29 -13.89 -7.89
CA PRO A 143 -4.00 -15.29 -8.20
C PRO A 143 -3.07 -15.45 -9.42
N GLU A 144 -3.21 -14.60 -10.43
CA GLU A 144 -2.45 -14.69 -11.68
C GLU A 144 -0.95 -14.41 -11.51
N TYR A 145 -0.57 -13.72 -10.44
CA TYR A 145 0.83 -13.51 -10.06
C TYR A 145 1.27 -14.56 -9.05
N LEU A 146 0.44 -14.85 -8.04
CA LEU A 146 0.78 -15.78 -6.97
C LEU A 146 1.11 -17.19 -7.50
N GLU A 147 0.38 -17.66 -8.50
CA GLU A 147 0.61 -18.96 -9.15
C GLU A 147 2.02 -19.13 -9.76
N ARG A 148 2.75 -18.03 -10.00
CA ARG A 148 4.12 -18.05 -10.56
C ARG A 148 5.18 -18.33 -9.48
N TYR A 149 4.82 -18.21 -8.21
CA TYR A 149 5.72 -18.37 -7.08
C TYR A 149 5.48 -19.70 -6.37
N ASP A 150 6.55 -20.45 -6.17
CA ASP A 150 6.56 -21.65 -5.35
C ASP A 150 7.12 -21.29 -3.97
N PRO A 151 6.29 -21.27 -2.90
CA PRO A 151 6.75 -20.93 -1.55
C PRO A 151 7.95 -21.76 -1.10
N ALA A 152 8.02 -23.05 -1.46
CA ALA A 152 9.12 -23.92 -1.06
C ALA A 152 10.49 -23.50 -1.65
N LYS A 153 10.51 -22.63 -2.67
CA LYS A 153 11.71 -22.06 -3.29
C LYS A 153 12.05 -20.67 -2.76
N MET A 154 11.21 -20.07 -1.92
CA MET A 154 11.50 -18.76 -1.34
C MET A 154 12.68 -18.84 -0.35
N PRO A 155 13.51 -17.79 -0.27
CA PRO A 155 14.61 -17.79 0.67
C PRO A 155 14.08 -17.73 2.11
N LEU A 156 14.60 -18.60 2.97
CA LEU A 156 14.33 -18.51 4.41
C LEU A 156 14.71 -17.12 4.95
N PRO A 157 14.01 -16.62 5.98
CA PRO A 157 14.40 -15.39 6.64
C PRO A 157 15.83 -15.45 7.20
N ARG A 158 16.50 -14.29 7.21
CA ARG A 158 17.85 -14.12 7.75
C ARG A 158 17.81 -14.08 9.28
N PHE A 159 17.55 -15.24 9.85
CA PHE A 159 17.27 -15.38 11.27
C PHE A 159 18.27 -16.31 11.98
N ARG A 160 18.59 -15.99 13.24
CA ARG A 160 19.36 -16.82 14.16
C ARG A 160 18.59 -17.02 15.46
N ASP A 161 18.82 -18.15 16.13
CA ASP A 161 18.16 -18.44 17.41
C ASP A 161 18.43 -17.36 18.48
N SER A 162 19.59 -16.69 18.41
CA SER A 162 19.94 -15.56 19.28
C SER A 162 19.05 -14.33 19.10
N ASP A 163 18.35 -14.21 17.96
CA ASP A 163 17.48 -13.08 17.68
C ASP A 163 16.20 -13.13 18.52
N VAL A 164 15.72 -14.34 18.88
CA VAL A 164 14.62 -14.50 19.87
C VAL A 164 15.00 -13.85 21.19
N GLU A 165 16.19 -14.18 21.71
CA GLU A 165 16.66 -13.65 23.00
C GLU A 165 16.88 -12.14 22.94
N ARG A 166 17.39 -11.62 21.82
CA ARG A 166 17.51 -10.18 21.59
C ARG A 166 16.15 -9.50 21.59
N GLN A 167 15.16 -10.04 20.88
CA GLN A 167 13.82 -9.45 20.83
C GLN A 167 13.14 -9.47 22.20
N LYS A 168 13.31 -10.53 23.01
CA LYS A 168 12.82 -10.59 24.40
C LYS A 168 13.39 -9.45 25.25
N ALA A 169 14.65 -9.10 25.05
CA ALA A 169 15.29 -7.98 25.77
C ALA A 169 14.63 -6.62 25.47
N PHE A 170 13.98 -6.49 24.32
CA PHE A 170 13.25 -5.30 23.90
C PHE A 170 11.73 -5.40 24.08
N ALA A 171 11.21 -6.45 24.72
CA ALA A 171 9.75 -6.67 24.84
C ALA A 171 8.99 -5.56 25.58
N ALA A 172 9.70 -4.71 26.35
CA ALA A 172 9.13 -3.55 27.03
C ALA A 172 9.16 -2.25 26.20
N ILE A 173 9.80 -2.26 25.02
CA ILE A 173 9.85 -1.12 24.11
C ILE A 173 8.58 -1.07 23.25
N ASP A 174 8.05 0.13 23.07
CA ASP A 174 6.87 0.35 22.24
C ASP A 174 7.13 -0.05 20.78
N GLN A 175 6.11 -0.58 20.11
CA GLN A 175 6.17 -1.14 18.74
C GLN A 175 7.12 -2.34 18.53
N GLN A 176 7.65 -2.95 19.59
CA GLN A 176 8.43 -4.20 19.49
C GLN A 176 7.55 -5.45 19.65
N THR A 177 7.94 -6.55 19.01
CA THR A 177 7.35 -7.88 19.20
C THR A 177 7.37 -8.31 20.68
N LYS A 178 6.19 -8.48 21.27
CA LYS A 178 6.04 -8.91 22.68
C LYS A 178 6.35 -10.41 22.87
N GLN A 179 6.02 -11.22 21.88
CA GLN A 179 6.23 -12.66 21.88
C GLN A 179 7.08 -13.02 20.65
N PRO A 180 8.41 -12.93 20.75
CA PRO A 180 9.29 -13.23 19.65
C PRO A 180 9.35 -14.74 19.41
N ASP A 181 9.34 -15.13 18.14
CA ASP A 181 9.28 -16.52 17.70
C ASP A 181 10.25 -16.77 16.54
N ASP A 182 10.53 -18.04 16.26
CA ASP A 182 11.27 -18.46 15.07
C ASP A 182 10.39 -18.33 13.80
N PRO A 183 10.73 -17.43 12.86
CA PRO A 183 9.97 -17.19 11.65
C PRO A 183 10.16 -18.31 10.60
N ARG A 184 11.10 -19.25 10.82
CA ARG A 184 11.32 -20.40 9.93
C ARG A 184 10.31 -21.53 10.15
N VAL A 185 9.51 -21.44 11.22
CA VAL A 185 8.56 -22.48 11.61
C VAL A 185 7.13 -22.04 11.30
N ARG A 186 6.42 -22.86 10.52
CA ARG A 186 4.98 -22.68 10.27
C ARG A 186 4.20 -22.80 11.59
N LYS A 187 3.31 -21.86 11.86
CA LYS A 187 2.56 -21.82 13.13
C LYS A 187 1.16 -21.28 12.98
N THR A 188 0.28 -21.62 13.90
CA THR A 188 -1.06 -21.03 14.00
C THR A 188 -0.99 -19.68 14.71
N ILE A 189 -1.35 -18.59 14.04
CA ILE A 189 -1.55 -17.25 14.61
C ILE A 189 -2.94 -17.18 15.24
N LYS A 190 -3.06 -16.79 16.52
CA LYS A 190 -4.38 -16.48 17.08
C LYS A 190 -4.86 -15.15 16.52
N PRO A 191 -6.17 -14.98 16.24
CA PRO A 191 -6.68 -13.68 15.81
C PRO A 191 -6.35 -12.66 16.90
N VAL A 192 -5.65 -11.58 16.54
CA VAL A 192 -5.40 -10.49 17.47
C VAL A 192 -6.73 -9.76 17.64
N SER A 193 -7.20 -9.62 18.89
CA SER A 193 -8.38 -8.80 19.17
C SER A 193 -8.10 -7.36 18.73
N ALA A 194 -9.09 -6.74 18.10
CA ALA A 194 -9.01 -5.41 17.54
C ALA A 194 -8.79 -4.34 18.62
N ASP A 195 -7.54 -4.05 18.92
CA ASP A 195 -7.12 -2.87 19.67
C ASP A 195 -7.11 -1.65 18.73
N GLY A 196 -8.24 -1.36 18.07
CA GLY A 196 -8.54 -0.05 17.47
C GLY A 196 -7.79 0.39 16.21
N GLY A 197 -7.16 -0.51 15.45
CA GLY A 197 -6.70 -0.26 14.07
C GLY A 197 -7.63 -0.91 13.04
N HIS A 198 -7.55 -0.50 11.77
CA HIS A 198 -8.34 -1.04 10.64
C HIS A 198 -8.14 -2.55 10.35
N ASP A 199 -7.37 -3.27 11.16
CA ASP A 199 -7.01 -4.69 10.99
C ASP A 199 -8.09 -5.65 11.52
N ALA A 200 -9.36 -5.29 11.43
CA ALA A 200 -10.46 -5.97 12.11
C ALA A 200 -11.23 -7.00 11.27
N ILE A 201 -10.66 -7.55 10.20
CA ILE A 201 -11.33 -8.61 9.41
C ILE A 201 -10.50 -9.90 9.36
N ALA A 202 -9.88 -10.31 10.47
CA ALA A 202 -9.24 -11.62 10.55
C ALA A 202 -10.26 -12.73 10.87
N SER A 203 -10.87 -13.34 9.86
CA SER A 203 -11.57 -14.62 10.04
C SER A 203 -11.24 -15.66 8.97
N ALA A 204 -10.71 -16.79 9.46
CA ALA A 204 -10.61 -18.10 8.80
C ALA A 204 -9.45 -18.34 7.80
N ARG A 205 -8.20 -18.06 8.19
CA ARG A 205 -7.05 -19.01 8.16
C ARG A 205 -5.84 -18.36 8.81
N ASN A 206 -5.49 -18.94 9.95
CA ASN A 206 -4.72 -18.30 11.00
C ASN A 206 -3.34 -18.95 11.06
N GLU A 207 -2.62 -19.04 9.95
CA GLU A 207 -1.28 -19.65 9.93
C GLU A 207 -0.25 -18.65 9.40
N TYR A 208 0.89 -18.57 10.08
CA TYR A 208 2.07 -17.87 9.61
C TYR A 208 3.01 -18.89 9.00
N ASP A 209 3.40 -18.63 7.75
CA ASP A 209 4.53 -19.28 7.10
C ASP A 209 5.30 -18.19 6.34
N ALA A 210 6.57 -17.96 6.72
CA ALA A 210 7.38 -16.91 6.12
C ALA A 210 7.62 -17.13 4.62
N LEU A 211 7.58 -18.38 4.16
CA LEU A 211 7.76 -18.71 2.74
C LEU A 211 6.52 -18.33 1.93
N ASP A 212 5.31 -18.60 2.45
CA ASP A 212 4.05 -18.19 1.83
C ASP A 212 3.92 -16.66 1.78
N VAL A 213 4.30 -15.99 2.87
CA VAL A 213 4.33 -14.52 2.95
C VAL A 213 5.31 -13.93 1.92
N LYS A 214 6.52 -14.48 1.80
CA LYS A 214 7.50 -14.01 0.81
C LYS A 214 7.05 -14.24 -0.63
N ALA A 215 6.41 -15.38 -0.91
CA ALA A 215 5.86 -15.65 -2.23
C ALA A 215 4.78 -14.61 -2.61
N ASN A 216 3.85 -14.31 -1.70
CA ASN A 216 2.85 -13.27 -1.92
C ASN A 216 3.49 -11.88 -2.08
N TYR A 217 4.41 -11.51 -1.20
CA TYR A 217 5.10 -10.23 -1.27
C TYR A 217 5.84 -10.04 -2.61
N TYR A 218 6.52 -11.07 -3.13
CA TYR A 218 7.16 -11.01 -4.45
C TYR A 218 6.16 -10.97 -5.60
N ALA A 219 5.05 -11.71 -5.51
CA ALA A 219 3.97 -11.65 -6.49
C ALA A 219 3.32 -10.26 -6.56
N MET A 220 3.12 -9.58 -5.43
CA MET A 220 2.65 -8.19 -5.37
C MET A 220 3.65 -7.24 -6.04
N ILE A 221 4.96 -7.43 -5.81
CA ILE A 221 6.00 -6.65 -6.48
C ILE A 221 5.97 -6.84 -8.00
N GLU A 222 5.79 -8.07 -8.48
CA GLU A 222 5.68 -8.33 -9.92
C GLU A 222 4.44 -7.65 -10.52
N GLN A 223 3.32 -7.63 -9.81
CA GLN A 223 2.17 -6.84 -10.22
C GLN A 223 2.49 -5.35 -10.28
N ILE A 224 3.17 -4.79 -9.28
CA ILE A 224 3.58 -3.38 -9.29
C ILE A 224 4.45 -3.08 -10.51
N ASP A 225 5.38 -3.98 -10.86
CA ASP A 225 6.25 -3.83 -12.03
C ASP A 225 5.45 -3.79 -13.35
N ASP A 226 4.52 -4.74 -13.55
CA ASP A 226 3.64 -4.76 -14.72
C ASP A 226 2.78 -3.49 -14.81
N GLN A 227 2.25 -3.03 -13.67
CA GLN A 227 1.42 -1.83 -13.59
C GLN A 227 2.24 -0.55 -13.83
N PHE A 228 3.48 -0.50 -13.34
CA PHE A 228 4.44 0.56 -13.64
C PHE A 228 4.78 0.59 -15.13
N ALA A 229 4.99 -0.57 -15.77
CA ALA A 229 5.23 -0.66 -17.21
C ALA A 229 4.08 -0.04 -18.02
N ARG A 230 2.82 -0.23 -17.61
CA ARG A 230 1.65 0.43 -18.24
C ARG A 230 1.68 1.96 -18.13
N ILE A 231 2.09 2.49 -16.99
CA ILE A 231 2.25 3.95 -16.80
C ILE A 231 3.37 4.47 -17.71
N MET A 232 4.51 3.78 -17.75
CA MET A 232 5.65 4.13 -18.61
C MET A 232 5.27 4.08 -20.09
N GLN A 233 4.47 3.09 -20.50
CA GLN A 233 3.94 3.00 -21.86
C GLN A 233 3.02 4.19 -22.18
N THR A 234 2.18 4.61 -21.23
CA THR A 234 1.32 5.80 -21.40
C THR A 234 2.14 7.07 -21.60
N LEU A 235 3.27 7.22 -20.89
CA LEU A 235 4.20 8.33 -21.12
C LEU A 235 4.81 8.28 -22.52
N ARG A 236 5.13 7.10 -23.06
CA ARG A 236 5.63 6.95 -24.44
C ARG A 236 4.55 7.32 -25.45
N ASP A 237 3.35 6.76 -25.30
CA ASP A 237 2.24 6.93 -26.24
C ASP A 237 1.75 8.38 -26.31
N THR A 238 1.85 9.10 -25.20
CA THR A 238 1.52 10.53 -25.12
C THR A 238 2.69 11.45 -25.49
N GLY A 239 3.86 10.90 -25.81
CA GLY A 239 5.06 11.67 -26.16
C GLY A 239 5.70 12.43 -25.00
N GLN A 240 5.37 12.07 -23.76
CA GLN A 240 5.81 12.76 -22.55
C GLN A 240 7.04 12.14 -21.89
N LEU A 241 7.41 10.89 -22.26
CA LEU A 241 8.47 10.15 -21.56
C LEU A 241 9.81 10.91 -21.51
N GLU A 242 10.27 11.43 -22.65
CA GLU A 242 11.59 12.09 -22.74
C GLU A 242 11.68 13.41 -21.92
N ASN A 243 10.53 13.95 -21.51
CA ASN A 243 10.43 15.16 -20.71
C ASN A 243 9.83 14.90 -19.31
N THR A 244 9.87 13.65 -18.84
CA THR A 244 9.34 13.26 -17.53
C THR A 244 10.47 12.72 -16.66
N ILE A 245 10.64 13.31 -15.46
CA ILE A 245 11.49 12.73 -14.41
C ILE A 245 10.66 11.69 -13.66
N VAL A 246 11.13 10.45 -13.64
CA VAL A 246 10.50 9.35 -12.90
C VAL A 246 11.31 9.05 -11.64
N VAL A 247 10.65 9.10 -10.49
CA VAL A 247 11.22 8.71 -9.19
C VAL A 247 10.48 7.46 -8.73
N TYR A 248 11.22 6.36 -8.59
CA TYR A 248 10.71 5.11 -8.06
C TYR A 248 11.34 4.86 -6.69
N MET A 249 10.51 4.77 -5.64
CA MET A 249 10.96 4.61 -4.27
C MET A 249 9.88 3.94 -3.42
N SER A 250 10.25 3.54 -2.21
CA SER A 250 9.33 3.09 -1.17
C SER A 250 9.50 3.97 0.08
N ASP A 251 8.46 4.08 0.89
CA ASP A 251 8.44 4.83 2.15
C ASP A 251 9.21 4.13 3.27
N HIS A 252 9.21 2.79 3.29
CA HIS A 252 9.99 1.97 4.21
C HIS A 252 10.22 0.54 3.68
N GLY A 253 11.04 -0.24 4.37
CA GLY A 253 11.22 -1.67 4.08
C GLY A 253 10.17 -2.54 4.75
N GLU A 254 10.27 -3.85 4.54
CA GLU A 254 9.51 -4.88 5.26
C GLU A 254 10.51 -5.94 5.75
N MET A 255 10.33 -6.43 6.98
CA MET A 255 11.25 -7.40 7.59
C MET A 255 11.06 -8.79 6.98
N LEU A 256 9.83 -9.17 6.61
CA LEU A 256 9.50 -10.49 6.04
C LEU A 256 10.05 -11.68 6.87
N GLY A 257 10.13 -11.49 8.18
CA GLY A 257 10.66 -12.46 9.14
C GLY A 257 12.16 -12.39 9.41
N ASP A 258 12.92 -11.45 8.83
CA ASP A 258 14.34 -11.24 9.19
C ASP A 258 14.51 -10.69 10.63
#